data_AF-A0A832CIE4-F1
#
_entry.id   AF-A0A832CIE4-F1
#
_cell.length_a   1.000
_cell.length_b   1.000
_cell.length_c   1.000
_cell.angle_alpha   90.00
_cell.angle_beta   90.00
_cell.angle_gamma   90.00
#
_symmetry.space_group_name_H-M   'P 1'
#
loop_
_entity.id
_entity.type
_entity.pdbx_description
1 polymer ?
#
loop_
_entity_poly.entity_id
_entity_poly.type
_entity_poly.pdbx_seq_one_letter_code
_entity_poly.pdbx_strand_id
1 'polypeptide(L)' 'MVEIPVVRNILSANEQLAANNRALLARHRVCAVNIMASPGAGKTSLILRTAEVLRGALRVGVVEGDVASRVDADKVAAA' A
#
# COMPACT_ATOMS: atom_id res chain seq x y z
N MET A 1 35.57 26.69 0.08
CA MET A 1 34.51 26.44 1.06
C MET A 1 34.15 24.97 0.94
N VAL A 2 34.39 24.16 1.97
CA VAL A 2 34.14 22.71 1.92
C VAL A 2 32.71 22.48 2.41
N GLU A 3 31.83 22.00 1.52
CA GLU A 3 30.49 21.59 1.90
C GLU A 3 30.57 20.27 2.68
N ILE A 4 29.95 20.24 3.86
CA ILE A 4 29.83 19.02 4.66
C ILE A 4 28.48 18.38 4.31
N PRO A 5 28.44 17.25 3.59
CA PRO A 5 27.20 16.57 3.27
C PRO A 5 26.59 15.99 4.54
N VAL A 6 25.45 16.54 4.97
CA VAL A 6 24.66 15.95 6.05
C VAL A 6 23.91 14.75 5.48
N VAL A 7 24.54 13.57 5.54
CA VAL A 7 23.89 12.30 5.17
C VAL A 7 22.99 11.88 6.33
N ARG A 8 21.79 12.46 6.42
CA ARG A 8 20.73 11.83 7.23
C ARG A 8 20.36 10.53 6.52
N ASN A 9 20.42 9.41 7.24
CA ASN A 9 19.87 8.15 6.75
C ASN A 9 18.34 8.25 6.74
N ILE A 10 17.78 8.90 5.72
CA ILE A 10 16.34 9.14 5.54
C ILE A 10 15.56 7.82 5.58
N LEU A 11 16.20 6.72 5.18
CA LEU A 11 15.58 5.40 5.14
C LEU A 11 15.38 4.80 6.54
N SER A 12 16.22 5.12 7.52
CA SER A 12 16.15 4.53 8.86
C SER A 12 14.81 4.84 9.56
N ALA A 13 14.29 6.06 9.42
CA ALA A 13 12.98 6.42 9.96
C ALA A 13 11.85 5.63 9.27
N ASN A 14 11.93 5.45 7.95
CA ASN A 14 10.95 4.68 7.20
C ASN A 14 10.99 3.18 7.56
N GLU A 15 12.18 2.61 7.75
CA GLU A 15 12.35 1.22 8.18
C GLU A 15 11.71 0.96 9.55
N GLN A 16 11.89 1.89 10.49
CA GLN A 16 11.27 1.81 11.82
C GLN A 16 9.74 1.86 11.72
N LEU A 17 9.19 2.77 10.91
CA LEU A 17 7.75 2.85 10.68
C LEU A 17 7.20 1.60 9.97
N ALA A 18 7.92 1.09 8.97
CA ALA A 18 7.55 -0.13 8.27
C ALA A 18 7.54 -1.36 9.20
N ALA A 19 8.49 -1.44 10.14
CA ALA A 19 8.50 -2.49 11.17
C ALA A 19 7.28 -2.40 12.08
N ASN A 20 6.93 -1.19 12.54
CA ASN A 20 5.74 -0.97 13.37
C ASN A 20 4.44 -1.34 12.62
N ASN A 21 4.33 -0.98 11.34
CA ASN A 21 3.19 -1.34 10.50
C ASN A 21 3.05 -2.86 10.35
N ARG A 22 4.16 -3.58 10.09
CA ARG A 22 4.15 -5.04 10.00
C ARG A 22 3.71 -5.70 11.31
N ALA A 23 4.20 -5.21 12.45
CA ALA A 23 3.80 -5.73 13.76
C ALA A 23 2.30 -5.50 14.04
N LEU A 24 1.78 -4.32 13.69
CA LEU A 24 0.36 -4.00 13.83
C LEU A 24 -0.52 -4.90 12.95
N LEU A 25 -0.18 -5.03 11.67
CA LEU A 25 -0.92 -5.87 10.73
C LEU A 25 -0.91 -7.35 11.16
N ALA A 26 0.24 -7.86 11.60
CA ALA A 26 0.37 -9.22 12.11
C ALA A 26 -0.49 -9.45 13.36
N ARG A 27 -0.49 -8.51 14.32
CA ARG A 27 -1.33 -8.55 15.52
C ARG A 27 -2.82 -8.68 15.17
N HIS A 28 -3.26 -8.02 14.10
CA HIS A 28 -4.64 -8.07 13.61
C HIS A 28 -4.91 -9.17 12.58
N ARG A 29 -3.93 -10.04 12.30
CA ARG A 29 -4.01 -11.11 11.29
C ARG A 29 -4.39 -10.58 9.90
N VAL A 30 -3.88 -9.41 9.55
CA VAL A 30 -4.08 -8.77 8.24
C VAL A 30 -2.89 -9.09 7.35
N CYS A 31 -3.16 -9.73 6.21
CA CYS A 31 -2.18 -9.85 5.12
C CYS A 31 -2.23 -8.56 4.30
N ALA A 32 -1.11 -7.82 4.22
CA ALA A 32 -0.99 -6.63 3.41
C ALA A 32 0.00 -6.87 2.26
N VAL A 33 -0.37 -6.43 1.06
CA VAL A 33 0.45 -6.55 -0.16
C VAL A 33 0.68 -5.16 -0.71
N ASN A 34 1.94 -4.78 -0.92
CA ASN A 34 2.30 -3.55 -1.61
C ASN A 34 2.45 -3.84 -3.11
N ILE A 35 1.62 -3.22 -3.95
CA ILE A 35 1.64 -3.40 -5.40
C ILE A 35 2.24 -2.15 -6.04
N MET A 36 3.47 -2.27 -6.55
CA MET A 36 4.16 -1.24 -7.30
C MET A 36 4.18 -1.60 -8.78
N ALA A 37 3.78 -0.67 -9.65
CA ALA A 37 3.78 -0.87 -11.09
C ALA A 37 3.94 0.45 -11.84
N SER A 38 4.45 0.40 -13.07
CA SER A 38 4.51 1.56 -13.95
C SER A 38 3.10 2.08 -14.28
N PRO A 39 2.95 3.38 -14.63
CA PRO A 39 1.68 3.90 -15.14
C PRO A 39 1.16 3.06 -16.31
N GLY A 40 -0.14 2.73 -16.30
CA GLY A 40 -0.78 1.93 -17.34
C GLY A 40 -0.54 0.40 -17.26
N ALA A 41 0.26 -0.09 -16.32
CA ALA A 41 0.56 -1.53 -16.19
C ALA A 41 -0.60 -2.38 -15.61
N GLY A 42 -1.78 -1.80 -15.41
CA GLY A 42 -2.97 -2.53 -14.97
C GLY A 42 -3.09 -2.76 -13.46
N LYS A 43 -2.38 -1.99 -12.60
CA LYS A 43 -2.48 -2.06 -11.13
C LYS A 43 -3.94 -2.06 -10.65
N THR A 44 -4.74 -1.10 -11.13
CA THR A 44 -6.14 -0.96 -10.74
C THR A 44 -6.98 -2.17 -11.15
N SER A 45 -6.84 -2.65 -12.40
CA SER A 45 -7.56 -3.84 -12.87
C SER A 45 -7.23 -5.07 -12.04
N LEU A 46 -5.97 -5.25 -11.66
CA LEU A 46 -5.53 -6.34 -10.78
C LEU A 46 -6.20 -6.26 -9.40
N ILE A 47 -6.19 -5.08 -8.78
CA ILE A 47 -6.78 -4.85 -7.46
C ILE A 47 -8.29 -5.16 -7.48
N LEU A 48 -9.02 -4.58 -8.44
CA LEU A 48 -10.48 -4.77 -8.55
C LEU A 48 -10.84 -6.24 -8.77
N ARG A 49 -10.15 -6.91 -9.71
CA ARG A 49 -10.44 -8.32 -9.99
C ARG A 49 -10.08 -9.24 -8.81
N THR A 50 -9.03 -8.91 -8.07
CA THR A 50 -8.65 -9.65 -6.86
C THR A 50 -9.72 -9.50 -5.78
N ALA A 51 -10.23 -8.28 -5.56
CA ALA A 51 -11.31 -8.04 -4.60
C ALA A 51 -12.60 -8.79 -4.98
N GLU A 52 -12.98 -8.79 -6.27
CA GLU A 52 -14.13 -9.55 -6.75
C GLU A 52 -14.01 -11.06 -6.51
N VAL A 53 -12.85 -11.65 -6.82
CA VAL A 53 -12.62 -13.09 -6.66
C VAL A 53 -12.58 -13.51 -5.20
N LEU A 54 -12.07 -12.63 -4.31
CA LEU A 54 -12.00 -12.89 -2.87
C LEU A 54 -13.30 -12.56 -2.12
N ARG A 55 -14.28 -11.95 -2.80
CA ARG A 55 -15.56 -11.57 -2.22
C ARG A 55 -16.25 -12.79 -1.60
N GLY A 56 -16.69 -12.65 -0.36
CA GLY A 56 -17.34 -13.72 0.40
C GLY A 56 -16.39 -14.74 1.03
N ALA A 57 -15.12 -14.80 0.62
CA ALA A 57 -14.10 -15.64 1.25
C ALA A 57 -13.24 -14.86 2.25
N LEU A 58 -12.85 -13.62 1.90
CA LEU A 58 -12.02 -12.74 2.74
C LEU A 58 -12.58 -11.32 2.74
N ARG A 59 -12.32 -10.58 3.82
CA ARG A 59 -12.56 -9.13 3.85
C ARG A 59 -11.37 -8.43 3.22
N VAL A 60 -11.61 -7.68 2.16
CA VAL A 60 -10.57 -6.95 1.42
C VAL A 60 -10.70 -5.45 1.70
N GLY A 61 -9.57 -4.78 1.85
CA GLY A 61 -9.47 -3.32 1.94
C GLY A 61 -8.30 -2.82 1.11
N VAL A 62 -8.36 -1.58 0.67
CA VAL A 62 -7.34 -0.95 -0.17
C VAL A 62 -6.91 0.38 0.43
N VAL A 63 -5.61 0.66 0.36
CA VAL A 63 -5.01 1.95 0.73
C VAL A 63 -4.43 2.55 -0.54
N GLU A 64 -5.00 3.67 -0.99
CA GLU A 64 -4.50 4.41 -2.15
C GLU A 64 -3.58 5.54 -1.71
N GLY A 65 -2.40 5.61 -2.33
CA GLY A 65 -1.41 6.66 -2.09
C GLY A 65 -1.37 7.75 -3.17
N ASP A 66 -2.40 7.81 -4.03
CA ASP A 66 -2.45 8.77 -5.14
C ASP A 66 -3.40 9.92 -4.82
N VAL A 67 -2.99 11.14 -5.18
CA VAL A 67 -3.75 12.38 -4.95
C VAL A 67 -5.01 12.43 -5.84
N ALA A 68 -5.04 11.64 -6.93
CA ALA A 68 -6.08 11.74 -7.96
C ALA A 68 -7.17 10.66 -7.93
N SER A 69 -7.10 9.63 -7.09
CA SER A 69 -8.05 8.52 -7.16
C SER A 69 -8.69 8.22 -5.80
N ARG A 70 -9.96 8.62 -5.66
CA ARG A 70 -10.91 8.00 -4.71
C ARG A 70 -11.69 6.86 -5.37
N VAL A 71 -11.59 6.76 -6.70
CA VAL A 71 -12.43 5.93 -7.55
C VAL A 71 -12.20 4.44 -7.29
N ASP A 72 -10.97 4.03 -6.97
CA ASP A 72 -10.68 2.60 -6.79
C ASP A 72 -11.03 2.14 -5.37
N ALA A 73 -10.83 3.00 -4.35
CA ALA A 73 -11.29 2.72 -2.98
C ALA A 73 -12.81 2.51 -2.92
N ASP A 74 -13.59 3.38 -3.57
CA ASP A 74 -15.06 3.29 -3.61
C ASP A 74 -15.53 2.02 -4.34
N LYS A 75 -14.87 1.67 -5.46
CA LYS A 75 -15.19 0.44 -6.20
C LYS A 75 -14.88 -0.83 -5.42
N VAL A 76 -13.79 -0.84 -4.65
CA VAL A 76 -13.47 -1.97 -3.76
C VAL A 76 -14.47 -2.05 -2.61
N ALA A 77 -14.91 -0.93 -2.05
CA ALA A 77 -15.94 -0.93 -1.01
C ALA A 77 -17.32 -1.42 -1.52
N ALA A 78 -17.63 -1.14 -2.78
CA ALA A 78 -18.85 -1.61 -3.45
C ALA A 78 -18.78 -3.06 -3.95
N ALA A 79 -17.59 -3.69 -3.91
CA ALA A 79 -17.37 -5.06 -4.31
C ALA A 79 -17.58 -6.02 -3.13
#